data_AF-A0A3D8YU45-F1
#
_entry.id   AF-A0A3D8YU45-F1
#
_cell.length_a   1.000
_cell.length_b   1.000
_cell.length_c   1.000
_cell.angle_alpha   90.00
_cell.angle_beta   90.00
_cell.angle_gamma   90.00
#
_symmetry.space_group_name_H-M   'P 1'
#
loop_
_entity.id
_entity.type
_entity.pdbx_description
1 polymer ?
#
loop_
_entity_poly.entity_id
_entity_poly.type
_entity_poly.pdbx_seq_one_letter_code
_entity_poly.pdbx_strand_id
1 'polypeptide(L)'
;MIKKILFPFLIVALIFSIANPASAGKIFSDVGEQYTAKAELEFLAEQGIVTSGPSIAYGINQSISRLEASEMLVRALKLDTTNRPDPQVVDVKKGSVGYDIIATIVDENIMVGNLKKEFNPKALLTRAEMAAILVRAFDLQQPVNANKFHFVDVNVKSFAAPSISILFANNITFGYPDHTFKPSMTLTRAHFGIFLSRILNPEFREALTCFDPVAKKSYHVNVAVTTLWTTPNVARVIDRPAISAPTDIRKWTKTMTIPQKQWLVGKTETQALYGQEVVVLKTSGNWMQVAVKDQYSPKNKSGYPGWVPASHIKQSYSDYGQCSTAMVKAPIAKLYNAETTARPFMEISFNTILPVLDEQGDWVKVQTATDGVKYVRKQDVNVLQKGSKIPTPTTQDILTTAKQFNGLAYLWAGTSGFGLDCSGFTYSVYRQHGIDIPRDASVQATHGRAVKKSELQPGDLLFFAYNKGKGSVHHVGMYIGNGKMIHSPNPKKTVEILSIDAEPYRSEFSGARRYLKKDAKSPFAL
;
A
#
# COMPACT_ATOMS: atom_id res chain seq x y z
N MET A 1 37.78 -29.07 -3.77
CA MET A 1 37.18 -30.10 -2.88
C MET A 1 36.35 -29.37 -1.85
N ILE A 2 35.04 -29.24 -2.07
CA ILE A 2 34.14 -28.59 -1.10
C ILE A 2 34.17 -29.47 0.16
N LYS A 3 34.79 -28.98 1.24
CA LYS A 3 34.54 -29.54 2.56
C LYS A 3 33.06 -29.26 2.83
N LYS A 4 32.24 -30.30 2.75
CA LYS A 4 30.85 -30.27 3.22
C LYS A 4 30.88 -29.93 4.71
N ILE A 5 30.80 -28.65 5.05
CA ILE A 5 30.44 -28.24 6.39
C ILE A 5 28.94 -28.50 6.46
N LEU A 6 28.56 -29.70 6.93
CA LEU A 6 27.21 -29.91 7.42
C LEU A 6 27.00 -28.85 8.51
N PHE A 7 26.13 -27.88 8.26
CA PHE A 7 25.53 -27.11 9.33
C PHE A 7 24.82 -28.12 10.24
N PRO A 8 25.24 -28.32 11.49
CA PRO A 8 24.38 -29.04 12.41
C PRO A 8 23.14 -28.16 12.58
N PHE A 9 21.97 -28.70 12.21
CA PHE A 9 20.71 -28.20 12.71
C PHE A 9 20.75 -28.39 14.23
N LEU A 10 21.28 -27.39 14.94
CA LEU A 10 21.19 -27.34 16.38
C LEU A 10 19.73 -27.01 16.69
N ILE A 11 18.94 -28.05 16.96
CA ILE A 11 17.66 -27.88 17.65
C ILE A 11 18.01 -27.35 19.03
N VAL A 12 17.97 -26.04 19.20
CA VAL A 12 18.05 -25.40 20.51
C VAL A 12 16.73 -25.74 21.21
N ALA A 13 16.78 -26.72 22.12
CA ALA A 13 15.74 -26.89 23.10
C ALA A 13 15.73 -25.66 24.00
N LEU A 14 14.75 -24.77 23.80
CA LEU A 14 14.52 -23.58 24.61
C LEU A 14 14.09 -24.00 26.02
N ILE A 15 15.06 -24.01 26.94
CA ILE A 15 14.77 -23.92 28.37
C ILE A 15 14.35 -22.46 28.61
N PHE A 16 13.07 -22.25 28.89
CA PHE A 16 12.53 -20.95 29.32
C PHE A 16 13.15 -20.58 30.69
N SER A 17 14.28 -19.88 30.67
CA SER A 17 14.60 -18.94 31.76
C SER A 17 13.93 -17.63 31.43
N ILE A 18 13.06 -17.18 32.34
CA ILE A 18 12.42 -15.87 32.28
C ILE A 18 13.52 -14.82 32.53
N ALA A 19 14.21 -14.43 31.47
CA ALA A 19 15.10 -13.29 31.49
C ALA A 19 14.27 -12.02 31.34
N ASN A 20 14.38 -11.10 32.30
CA ASN A 20 13.86 -9.74 32.19
C ASN A 20 14.34 -9.11 30.87
N PRO A 21 13.51 -8.32 30.16
CA PRO A 21 13.97 -7.61 28.98
C PRO A 21 14.94 -6.51 29.45
N ALA A 22 16.23 -6.80 29.38
CA ALA A 22 17.23 -5.76 29.42
C ALA A 22 16.99 -4.87 28.20
N SER A 23 16.81 -3.57 28.43
CA SER A 23 16.73 -2.55 27.38
C SER A 23 17.99 -2.65 26.51
N ALA A 24 17.89 -3.29 25.33
CA ALA A 24 18.96 -3.31 24.35
C ALA A 24 19.25 -1.87 23.93
N GLY A 25 20.44 -1.37 24.25
CA GLY A 25 20.87 -0.05 23.82
C GLY A 25 20.87 0.06 22.29
N LYS A 26 20.60 1.26 21.77
CA LYS A 26 20.57 1.54 20.33
C LYS A 26 21.91 1.14 19.67
N ILE A 27 21.91 0.08 18.86
CA ILE A 27 23.13 -0.48 18.23
C ILE A 27 23.69 0.45 17.14
N PHE A 28 22.83 1.02 16.30
CA PHE A 28 23.22 1.94 15.22
C PHE A 28 22.47 3.26 15.31
N SER A 29 23.16 4.38 15.15
CA SER A 29 22.57 5.73 15.31
C SER A 29 21.55 6.08 14.22
N ASP A 30 21.72 5.54 13.01
CA ASP A 30 20.86 5.73 11.84
C ASP A 30 19.77 4.66 11.69
N VAL A 31 19.74 3.66 12.58
CA VAL A 31 18.64 2.70 12.71
C VAL A 31 17.75 3.15 13.88
N GLY A 32 16.66 3.84 13.56
CA GLY A 32 15.67 4.27 14.55
C GLY A 32 14.66 3.15 14.89
N GLU A 33 13.90 3.32 15.97
CA GLU A 33 12.84 2.38 16.40
C GLU A 33 11.85 2.04 15.27
N GLN A 34 11.55 3.02 14.43
CA GLN A 34 10.64 2.92 13.29
C GLN A 34 11.25 2.29 12.02
N TYR A 35 12.54 1.93 12.00
CA TYR A 35 13.16 1.35 10.81
C TYR A 35 12.69 -0.09 10.61
N THR A 36 12.12 -0.40 9.44
CA THR A 36 11.44 -1.69 9.22
C THR A 36 12.30 -2.92 9.33
N ALA A 37 13.58 -2.78 9.04
CA ALA A 37 14.53 -3.89 9.10
C ALA A 37 15.43 -3.79 10.34
N LYS A 38 14.95 -3.13 11.40
CA LYS A 38 15.70 -2.96 12.65
C LYS A 38 16.06 -4.33 13.23
N ALA A 39 15.08 -5.22 13.40
CA ALA A 39 15.30 -6.56 13.96
C ALA A 39 16.31 -7.37 13.13
N GLU A 40 16.22 -7.31 11.80
CA GLU A 40 17.16 -7.96 10.89
C GLU A 40 18.59 -7.44 11.05
N LEU A 41 18.76 -6.11 11.14
CA LEU A 41 20.08 -5.50 11.30
C LEU A 41 20.65 -5.70 12.70
N GLU A 42 19.82 -5.67 13.75
CA GLU A 42 20.22 -5.97 15.13
C GLU A 42 20.65 -7.42 15.26
N PHE A 43 19.89 -8.37 14.70
CA PHE A 43 20.28 -9.77 14.62
C PHE A 43 21.64 -9.95 13.94
N LEU A 44 21.87 -9.32 12.78
CA LEU A 44 23.17 -9.40 12.11
C LEU A 44 24.29 -8.79 12.93
N ALA A 45 24.02 -7.74 13.72
CA ALA A 45 25.00 -7.09 14.58
C ALA A 45 25.36 -7.99 15.78
N GLU A 46 24.36 -8.61 16.40
CA GLU A 46 24.53 -9.59 17.49
C GLU A 46 25.34 -10.82 17.03
N GLN A 47 25.16 -11.25 15.78
CA GLN A 47 25.96 -12.31 15.18
C GLN A 47 27.38 -11.84 14.76
N GLY A 48 27.72 -10.56 14.96
CA GLY A 48 29.00 -9.98 14.57
C GLY A 48 29.23 -9.87 13.06
N ILE A 49 28.17 -9.96 12.26
CA ILE A 49 28.23 -9.93 10.78
C ILE A 49 28.33 -8.50 10.27
N VAL A 50 27.52 -7.61 10.84
CA VAL A 50 27.56 -6.17 10.55
C VAL A 50 28.14 -5.41 11.73
N THR A 51 28.89 -4.36 11.42
CA THR A 51 29.45 -3.43 12.39
C THR A 51 29.22 -2.01 11.91
N SER A 52 29.28 -1.04 12.84
CA SER A 52 29.15 0.38 12.50
C SER A 52 30.46 0.98 11.94
N GLY A 53 31.52 0.18 11.85
CA GLY A 53 32.86 0.66 11.56
C GLY A 53 33.33 1.68 12.61
N PRO A 54 34.13 2.71 12.22
CA PRO A 54 34.52 3.81 13.11
C PRO A 54 33.35 4.75 13.46
N SER A 55 32.27 4.69 12.68
CA SER A 55 31.05 5.45 12.91
C SER A 55 30.18 4.71 13.93
N ILE A 56 29.22 5.41 14.54
CA ILE A 56 28.10 4.77 15.24
C ILE A 56 26.91 4.49 14.30
N ALA A 57 26.98 4.93 13.05
CA ALA A 57 25.97 4.69 12.01
C ALA A 57 26.33 3.47 11.15
N TYR A 58 25.35 2.67 10.76
CA TYR A 58 25.50 1.52 9.87
C TYR A 58 25.59 1.92 8.39
N GLY A 59 24.96 3.02 7.99
CA GLY A 59 24.90 3.50 6.61
C GLY A 59 23.75 2.89 5.81
N ILE A 60 22.53 2.85 6.36
CA ILE A 60 21.38 2.12 5.78
C ILE A 60 21.08 2.46 4.30
N ASN A 61 21.35 3.69 3.88
CA ASN A 61 21.09 4.19 2.51
C ASN A 61 22.34 4.24 1.63
N GLN A 62 23.51 3.89 2.16
CA GLN A 62 24.75 3.89 1.39
C GLN A 62 24.79 2.66 0.49
N SER A 63 25.25 2.82 -0.74
CA SER A 63 25.47 1.70 -1.65
C SER A 63 26.52 0.75 -1.09
N ILE A 64 26.33 -0.56 -1.27
CA ILE A 64 27.30 -1.57 -0.82
C ILE A 64 28.30 -1.93 -1.92
N SER A 65 29.58 -1.94 -1.57
CA SER A 65 30.66 -2.39 -2.43
C SER A 65 30.87 -3.91 -2.38
N ARG A 66 31.58 -4.44 -3.38
CA ARG A 66 31.97 -5.85 -3.44
C ARG A 66 32.79 -6.29 -2.23
N LEU A 67 33.72 -5.46 -1.75
CA LEU A 67 34.53 -5.78 -0.56
C LEU A 67 33.67 -5.84 0.70
N GLU A 68 32.79 -4.86 0.93
CA GLU A 68 31.94 -4.84 2.12
C GLU A 68 30.98 -6.05 2.16
N ALA A 69 30.40 -6.42 1.02
CA ALA A 69 29.59 -7.63 0.94
C ALA A 69 30.41 -8.90 1.19
N SER A 70 31.66 -8.94 0.70
CA SER A 70 32.59 -10.05 0.94
C SER A 70 32.91 -10.20 2.43
N GLU A 71 33.15 -9.09 3.13
CA GLU A 71 33.35 -9.10 4.59
C GLU A 71 32.13 -9.65 5.33
N MET A 72 30.93 -9.20 4.97
CA MET A 72 29.69 -9.71 5.57
C MET A 72 29.53 -11.22 5.37
N LEU A 73 29.84 -11.72 4.16
CA LEU A 73 29.75 -13.15 3.86
C LEU A 73 30.81 -13.98 4.58
N VAL A 74 32.05 -13.51 4.66
CA VAL A 74 33.11 -14.18 5.44
C VAL A 74 32.71 -14.32 6.90
N ARG A 75 32.17 -13.26 7.51
CA ARG A 75 31.70 -13.30 8.90
C ARG A 75 30.48 -14.21 9.06
N ALA A 76 29.50 -14.11 8.17
CA ALA A 76 28.28 -14.93 8.22
C ALA A 76 28.56 -16.43 8.08
N LEU A 77 29.51 -16.79 7.22
CA LEU A 77 29.91 -18.18 6.98
C LEU A 77 31.02 -18.65 7.94
N LYS A 78 31.55 -17.76 8.79
CA LYS A 78 32.67 -18.02 9.72
C LYS A 78 33.88 -18.63 9.00
N LEU A 79 34.21 -18.08 7.83
CA LEU A 79 35.32 -18.57 7.01
C LEU A 79 36.67 -18.15 7.61
N ASP A 80 37.61 -19.09 7.66
CA ASP A 80 39.00 -18.80 8.00
C ASP A 80 39.65 -17.98 6.88
N THR A 81 40.29 -16.86 7.21
CA THR A 81 40.96 -15.99 6.24
C THR A 81 42.45 -16.20 6.14
N THR A 82 43.00 -17.10 6.96
CA THR A 82 44.45 -17.35 7.01
C THR A 82 44.89 -18.33 5.92
N ASN A 83 46.13 -18.17 5.45
CA ASN A 83 46.80 -19.08 4.51
C ASN A 83 46.01 -19.41 3.23
N ARG A 84 45.21 -18.47 2.74
CA ARG A 84 44.44 -18.63 1.50
C ARG A 84 45.34 -18.58 0.25
N PRO A 85 45.01 -19.32 -0.82
CA PRO A 85 45.68 -19.18 -2.10
C PRO A 85 45.60 -17.76 -2.65
N ASP A 86 46.54 -17.39 -3.51
CA ASP A 86 46.45 -16.11 -4.22
C ASP A 86 45.18 -16.08 -5.09
N PRO A 87 44.34 -15.02 -5.00
CA PRO A 87 43.07 -14.93 -5.74
C PRO A 87 43.23 -14.79 -7.26
N GLN A 88 44.47 -14.65 -7.77
CA GLN A 88 44.79 -14.51 -9.19
C GLN A 88 44.10 -13.31 -9.87
N VAL A 89 43.91 -12.23 -9.10
CA VAL A 89 43.38 -10.95 -9.57
C VAL A 89 44.45 -9.86 -9.63
N VAL A 90 44.38 -8.98 -10.62
CA VAL A 90 45.45 -8.02 -10.95
C VAL A 90 45.35 -6.70 -10.17
N ASP A 91 44.19 -6.37 -9.63
CA ASP A 91 43.89 -5.09 -8.99
C ASP A 91 43.90 -5.15 -7.45
N VAL A 92 44.25 -6.30 -6.87
CA VAL A 92 44.36 -6.50 -5.41
C VAL A 92 45.72 -7.10 -5.10
N LYS A 93 46.55 -6.37 -4.33
CA LYS A 93 47.92 -6.79 -4.02
C LYS A 93 47.98 -7.46 -2.64
N LYS A 94 48.83 -8.47 -2.50
CA LYS A 94 49.08 -9.12 -1.21
C LYS A 94 49.49 -8.09 -0.14
N GLY A 95 48.86 -8.15 1.04
CA GLY A 95 49.06 -7.20 2.14
C GLY A 95 48.24 -5.90 2.04
N SER A 96 47.50 -5.67 0.94
CA SER A 96 46.56 -4.55 0.86
C SER A 96 45.32 -4.80 1.72
N VAL A 97 44.67 -3.73 2.19
CA VAL A 97 43.44 -3.82 3.00
C VAL A 97 42.39 -4.62 2.25
N GLY A 98 41.86 -5.66 2.90
CA GLY A 98 40.85 -6.56 2.33
C GLY A 98 41.41 -7.70 1.47
N TYR A 99 42.73 -7.81 1.27
CA TYR A 99 43.31 -8.89 0.48
C TYR A 99 42.91 -10.27 0.99
N ASP A 100 43.03 -10.53 2.29
CA ASP A 100 42.72 -11.86 2.87
C ASP A 100 41.24 -12.22 2.73
N ILE A 101 40.35 -11.21 2.85
CA ILE A 101 38.90 -11.38 2.63
C ILE A 101 38.62 -11.75 1.17
N ILE A 102 39.26 -11.05 0.23
CA ILE A 102 39.10 -11.29 -1.21
C ILE A 102 39.67 -12.66 -1.58
N ALA A 103 40.86 -13.00 -1.10
CA ALA A 103 41.47 -14.31 -1.28
C ALA A 103 40.54 -15.42 -0.79
N THR A 104 39.94 -15.26 0.39
CA THR A 104 38.97 -16.19 0.96
C THR A 104 37.74 -16.37 0.07
N ILE A 105 37.08 -15.26 -0.31
CA ILE A 105 35.83 -15.32 -1.08
C ILE A 105 36.02 -15.85 -2.51
N VAL A 106 37.20 -15.60 -3.10
CA VAL A 106 37.57 -16.16 -4.40
C VAL A 106 37.88 -17.66 -4.30
N ASP A 107 38.61 -18.09 -3.26
CA ASP A 107 38.93 -19.50 -3.00
C ASP A 107 37.67 -20.34 -2.73
N GLU A 108 36.71 -19.80 -1.99
CA GLU A 108 35.40 -20.42 -1.78
C GLU A 108 34.47 -20.32 -3.02
N ASN A 109 34.92 -19.68 -4.10
CA ASN A 109 34.18 -19.49 -5.35
C ASN A 109 32.82 -18.77 -5.17
N ILE A 110 32.71 -17.94 -4.15
CA ILE A 110 31.49 -17.18 -3.84
C ILE A 110 31.41 -15.94 -4.75
N MET A 111 32.52 -15.22 -4.88
CA MET A 111 32.66 -14.07 -5.78
C MET A 111 34.03 -14.13 -6.46
N VAL A 112 34.03 -14.00 -7.78
CA VAL A 112 35.24 -14.09 -8.61
C VAL A 112 35.52 -12.79 -9.34
N GLY A 113 36.74 -12.65 -9.85
CA GLY A 113 37.16 -11.54 -10.70
C GLY A 113 36.45 -11.54 -12.07
N ASN A 114 36.53 -10.40 -12.77
CA ASN A 114 35.98 -10.24 -14.11
C ASN A 114 36.88 -10.88 -15.19
N LEU A 115 36.51 -10.76 -16.47
CA LEU A 115 37.28 -11.29 -17.61
C LEU A 115 38.69 -10.67 -17.76
N LYS A 116 38.92 -9.50 -17.16
CA LYS A 116 40.23 -8.84 -17.10
C LYS A 116 41.04 -9.24 -15.86
N LYS A 117 40.57 -10.24 -15.11
CA LYS A 117 41.11 -10.68 -13.82
C LYS A 117 41.10 -9.57 -12.76
N GLU A 118 40.14 -8.66 -12.78
CA GLU A 118 39.99 -7.64 -11.74
C GLU A 118 38.86 -8.03 -10.78
N PHE A 119 39.10 -7.95 -9.48
CA PHE A 119 38.07 -8.13 -8.46
C PHE A 119 37.17 -6.88 -8.31
N ASN A 120 37.73 -5.69 -8.52
CA ASN A 120 37.11 -4.38 -8.33
C ASN A 120 36.49 -4.17 -6.94
N PRO A 121 37.29 -4.10 -5.85
CA PRO A 121 36.78 -4.08 -4.48
C PRO A 121 35.75 -2.98 -4.19
N LYS A 122 35.87 -1.82 -4.85
CA LYS A 122 35.01 -0.64 -4.69
C LYS A 122 33.79 -0.63 -5.60
N ALA A 123 33.67 -1.55 -6.56
CA ALA A 123 32.51 -1.59 -7.43
C ALA A 123 31.26 -1.93 -6.63
N LEU A 124 30.15 -1.27 -6.97
CA LEU A 124 28.88 -1.41 -6.28
C LEU A 124 28.13 -2.64 -6.77
N LEU A 125 27.46 -3.33 -5.86
CA LEU A 125 26.69 -4.53 -6.21
C LEU A 125 25.30 -4.20 -6.74
N THR A 126 24.91 -4.92 -7.79
CA THR A 126 23.53 -4.98 -8.29
C THR A 126 22.73 -6.07 -7.58
N ARG A 127 21.40 -5.99 -7.68
CA ARG A 127 20.49 -7.04 -7.17
C ARG A 127 20.72 -8.41 -7.83
N ALA A 128 21.04 -8.43 -9.12
CA ALA A 128 21.37 -9.68 -9.83
C ALA A 128 22.64 -10.34 -9.30
N GLU A 129 23.68 -9.54 -9.06
CA GLU A 129 24.94 -10.05 -8.49
C GLU A 129 24.73 -10.55 -7.06
N MET A 130 23.99 -9.82 -6.23
CA MET A 130 23.61 -10.25 -4.89
C MET A 130 22.87 -11.59 -4.89
N ALA A 131 21.91 -11.78 -5.79
CA ALA A 131 21.21 -13.05 -5.89
C ALA A 131 22.17 -14.21 -6.19
N ALA A 132 23.06 -14.01 -7.16
CA ALA A 132 24.05 -15.02 -7.54
C ALA A 132 25.04 -15.35 -6.40
N ILE A 133 25.57 -14.33 -5.71
CA ILE A 133 26.54 -14.55 -4.62
C ILE A 133 25.89 -15.18 -3.39
N LEU A 134 24.66 -14.80 -3.02
CA LEU A 134 23.98 -15.38 -1.86
C LEU A 134 23.62 -16.84 -2.09
N VAL A 135 23.10 -17.18 -3.28
CA VAL A 135 22.80 -18.58 -3.61
C VAL A 135 24.05 -19.45 -3.61
N ARG A 136 25.17 -18.95 -4.16
CA ARG A 136 26.45 -19.67 -4.10
C ARG A 136 27.00 -19.78 -2.68
N ALA A 137 26.99 -18.68 -1.92
CA ALA A 137 27.54 -18.62 -0.57
C ALA A 137 26.90 -19.63 0.40
N PHE A 138 25.59 -19.83 0.27
CA PHE A 138 24.82 -20.69 1.17
C PHE A 138 24.35 -21.99 0.51
N ASP A 139 24.84 -22.31 -0.69
CA ASP A 139 24.46 -23.47 -1.49
C ASP A 139 22.93 -23.67 -1.55
N LEU A 140 22.20 -22.57 -1.76
CA LEU A 140 20.75 -22.57 -1.68
C LEU A 140 20.16 -23.41 -2.82
N GLN A 141 19.31 -24.37 -2.46
CA GLN A 141 18.62 -25.24 -3.39
C GLN A 141 17.18 -24.79 -3.58
N GLN A 142 16.60 -25.10 -4.75
CA GLN A 142 15.18 -24.90 -4.98
C GLN A 142 14.38 -26.04 -4.28
N PRO A 143 13.39 -25.72 -3.41
CA PRO A 143 12.53 -26.75 -2.83
C PRO A 143 11.78 -27.55 -3.90
N VAL A 144 11.62 -28.85 -3.67
CA VAL A 144 11.03 -29.81 -4.64
C VAL A 144 9.62 -29.42 -5.09
N ASN A 145 8.85 -28.76 -4.22
CA ASN A 145 7.48 -28.30 -4.48
C ASN A 145 7.37 -26.77 -4.58
N ALA A 146 8.45 -26.08 -4.92
CA ALA A 146 8.42 -24.62 -5.03
C ALA A 146 7.54 -24.15 -6.20
N ASN A 147 6.75 -23.11 -5.96
CA ASN A 147 6.03 -22.42 -7.00
C ASN A 147 7.01 -21.90 -8.06
N LYS A 148 6.74 -22.25 -9.33
CA LYS A 148 7.47 -21.69 -10.47
C LYS A 148 6.93 -20.30 -10.74
N PHE A 149 7.71 -19.29 -10.40
CA PHE A 149 7.38 -17.89 -10.64
C PHE A 149 8.48 -17.23 -11.47
N HIS A 150 8.07 -16.32 -12.36
CA HIS A 150 8.98 -15.59 -13.22
C HIS A 150 8.69 -14.10 -13.13
N PHE A 151 9.69 -13.33 -12.70
CA PHE A 151 9.63 -11.86 -12.70
C PHE A 151 9.64 -11.33 -14.13
N VAL A 152 8.80 -10.34 -14.41
CA VAL A 152 8.58 -9.82 -15.78
C VAL A 152 9.80 -9.12 -16.38
N ASP A 153 10.75 -8.68 -15.54
CA ASP A 153 11.96 -7.96 -15.93
C ASP A 153 13.24 -8.80 -15.84
N VAL A 154 13.12 -10.09 -15.53
CA VAL A 154 14.26 -11.01 -15.46
C VAL A 154 14.36 -11.77 -16.77
N ASN A 155 15.42 -11.52 -17.53
CA ASN A 155 15.69 -12.34 -18.71
C ASN A 155 16.07 -13.77 -18.27
N VAL A 156 15.32 -14.79 -18.71
CA VAL A 156 15.57 -16.21 -18.39
C VAL A 156 16.96 -16.71 -18.80
N LYS A 157 17.61 -16.06 -19.76
CA LYS A 157 18.99 -16.37 -20.20
C LYS A 157 20.06 -15.62 -19.41
N SER A 158 19.68 -14.74 -18.49
CA SER A 158 20.66 -14.00 -17.68
C SER A 158 21.33 -14.90 -16.65
N PHE A 159 22.58 -14.60 -16.31
CA PHE A 159 23.37 -15.37 -15.34
C PHE A 159 22.70 -15.48 -13.96
N ALA A 160 21.90 -14.49 -13.58
CA ALA A 160 21.26 -14.42 -12.27
C ALA A 160 19.87 -15.08 -12.23
N ALA A 161 19.26 -15.39 -13.39
CA ALA A 161 17.89 -15.92 -13.43
C ALA A 161 17.68 -17.18 -12.57
N PRO A 162 18.58 -18.19 -12.58
CA PRO A 162 18.44 -19.35 -11.70
C PRO A 162 18.49 -18.97 -10.21
N SER A 163 19.44 -18.12 -9.83
CA SER A 163 19.59 -17.67 -8.45
C SER A 163 18.39 -16.85 -7.96
N ILE A 164 17.85 -15.97 -8.81
CA ILE A 164 16.65 -15.19 -8.50
C ILE A 164 15.46 -16.12 -8.26
N SER A 165 15.29 -17.16 -9.10
CA SER A 165 14.25 -18.18 -8.90
C SER A 165 14.43 -18.95 -7.59
N ILE A 166 15.66 -19.28 -7.21
CA ILE A 166 15.96 -19.97 -5.94
C ILE A 166 15.62 -19.08 -4.74
N LEU A 167 15.97 -17.79 -4.79
CA LEU A 167 15.65 -16.86 -3.70
C LEU A 167 14.13 -16.71 -3.52
N PHE A 168 13.39 -16.61 -4.63
CA PHE A 168 11.92 -16.59 -4.59
C PHE A 168 11.37 -17.88 -3.98
N ALA A 169 11.84 -19.03 -4.46
CA ALA A 169 11.38 -20.34 -4.03
C ALA A 169 11.64 -20.64 -2.54
N ASN A 170 12.62 -19.95 -1.93
CA ASN A 170 12.96 -20.04 -0.51
C ASN A 170 12.30 -18.94 0.35
N ASN A 171 11.37 -18.15 -0.21
CA ASN A 171 10.69 -17.03 0.45
C ASN A 171 11.66 -15.94 0.95
N ILE A 172 12.82 -15.80 0.31
CA ILE A 172 13.79 -14.76 0.65
C ILE A 172 13.37 -13.42 0.04
N THR A 173 12.67 -13.44 -1.10
CA THR A 173 12.17 -12.25 -1.80
C THR A 173 10.99 -12.59 -2.68
N PHE A 174 9.94 -11.78 -2.65
CA PHE A 174 8.90 -11.79 -3.68
C PHE A 174 9.03 -10.66 -4.71
N GLY A 175 10.16 -9.94 -4.68
CA GLY A 175 10.46 -8.84 -5.59
C GLY A 175 9.61 -7.62 -5.28
N TYR A 176 9.13 -6.95 -6.32
CA TYR A 176 8.28 -5.76 -6.19
C TYR A 176 6.84 -6.08 -6.57
N PRO A 177 5.85 -5.30 -6.10
CA PRO A 177 4.42 -5.55 -6.37
C PRO A 177 4.03 -5.53 -7.86
N ASP A 178 4.88 -4.96 -8.72
CA ASP A 178 4.74 -4.93 -10.17
C ASP A 178 5.31 -6.18 -10.88
N HIS A 179 5.61 -7.24 -10.12
CA HIS A 179 6.25 -8.49 -10.59
C HIS A 179 7.66 -8.30 -11.14
N THR A 180 8.34 -7.22 -10.76
CA THR A 180 9.76 -7.03 -11.11
C THR A 180 10.68 -7.52 -10.00
N PHE A 181 11.89 -7.95 -10.37
CA PHE A 181 13.01 -8.16 -9.46
C PHE A 181 13.97 -6.97 -9.43
N LYS A 182 14.00 -6.15 -10.48
CA LYS A 182 14.94 -5.03 -10.72
C LYS A 182 16.41 -5.46 -10.68
N PRO A 183 16.84 -6.39 -11.56
CA PRO A 183 18.16 -7.01 -11.49
C PRO A 183 19.33 -6.01 -11.58
N SER A 184 19.18 -4.94 -12.36
CA SER A 184 20.22 -3.92 -12.56
C SER A 184 20.29 -2.85 -11.47
N MET A 185 19.37 -2.87 -10.50
CA MET A 185 19.34 -1.86 -9.44
C MET A 185 20.52 -2.05 -8.48
N THR A 186 21.27 -0.99 -8.21
CA THR A 186 22.33 -0.97 -7.20
C THR A 186 21.75 -1.13 -5.80
N LEU A 187 22.43 -1.90 -4.95
CA LEU A 187 22.00 -2.21 -3.59
C LEU A 187 22.55 -1.24 -2.57
N THR A 188 21.74 -0.95 -1.54
CA THR A 188 22.23 -0.36 -0.30
C THR A 188 22.75 -1.43 0.66
N ARG A 189 23.57 -1.02 1.62
CA ARG A 189 24.09 -1.87 2.71
C ARG A 189 22.96 -2.59 3.44
N ALA A 190 21.91 -1.85 3.85
CA ALA A 190 20.77 -2.46 4.52
C ALA A 190 20.02 -3.45 3.64
N HIS A 191 19.86 -3.17 2.35
CA HIS A 191 19.18 -4.07 1.44
C HIS A 191 19.90 -5.41 1.32
N PHE A 192 21.23 -5.40 1.24
CA PHE A 192 22.02 -6.63 1.28
C PHE A 192 21.89 -7.36 2.63
N GLY A 193 21.96 -6.61 3.74
CA GLY A 193 21.75 -7.15 5.09
C GLY A 193 20.41 -7.85 5.26
N ILE A 194 19.31 -7.26 4.79
CA ILE A 194 17.97 -7.86 4.87
C ILE A 194 17.95 -9.23 4.17
N PHE A 195 18.47 -9.34 2.95
CA PHE A 195 18.51 -10.61 2.24
C PHE A 195 19.35 -11.66 2.96
N LEU A 196 20.50 -11.26 3.50
CA LEU A 196 21.38 -12.13 4.28
C LEU A 196 20.68 -12.61 5.56
N SER A 197 20.00 -11.72 6.29
CA SER A 197 19.28 -12.07 7.52
C SER A 197 18.17 -13.10 7.27
N ARG A 198 17.44 -13.00 6.14
CA ARG A 198 16.39 -13.95 5.74
C ARG A 198 16.92 -15.34 5.42
N ILE A 199 18.16 -15.42 4.94
CA ILE A 199 18.84 -16.70 4.73
C ILE A 199 19.21 -17.32 6.08
N LEU A 200 19.80 -16.52 6.96
CA LEU A 200 20.33 -16.96 8.26
C LEU A 200 19.25 -17.25 9.31
N ASN A 201 18.12 -16.53 9.28
CA ASN A 201 16.99 -16.74 10.16
C ASN A 201 15.68 -16.79 9.34
N PRO A 202 15.07 -17.99 9.21
CA PRO A 202 13.80 -18.17 8.52
C PRO A 202 12.63 -17.32 9.05
N GLU A 203 12.66 -16.86 10.31
CA GLU A 203 11.61 -16.01 10.88
C GLU A 203 11.53 -14.63 10.21
N PHE A 204 12.63 -14.15 9.61
CA PHE A 204 12.64 -12.90 8.85
C PHE A 204 12.17 -13.05 7.40
N ARG A 205 11.97 -14.28 6.92
CA ARG A 205 11.50 -14.52 5.55
C ARG A 205 10.12 -13.94 5.37
N GLU A 206 9.83 -13.47 4.15
CA GLU A 206 8.52 -12.90 3.86
C GLU A 206 7.46 -14.01 3.98
N ALA A 207 6.54 -13.85 4.93
CA ALA A 207 5.50 -14.84 5.17
C ALA A 207 4.47 -14.81 4.03
N LEU A 208 4.23 -15.96 3.39
CA LEU A 208 3.19 -16.16 2.35
C LEU A 208 1.76 -16.21 2.92
N THR A 209 1.50 -15.74 4.14
CA THR A 209 0.23 -16.08 4.81
C THR A 209 -0.99 -15.43 4.17
N CYS A 210 -0.81 -14.30 3.48
CA CYS A 210 -1.92 -13.56 2.88
C CYS A 210 -1.68 -13.01 1.46
N PHE A 211 -0.53 -13.32 0.87
CA PHE A 211 -0.10 -12.83 -0.42
C PHE A 211 -0.01 -13.99 -1.43
N ASP A 212 -0.69 -13.86 -2.57
CA ASP A 212 -0.51 -14.75 -3.72
C ASP A 212 0.35 -14.05 -4.79
N PRO A 213 1.63 -14.46 -4.95
CA PRO A 213 2.52 -13.91 -5.97
C PRO A 213 2.15 -14.32 -7.39
N VAL A 214 1.30 -15.34 -7.59
CA VAL A 214 0.95 -15.87 -8.93
C VAL A 214 -0.39 -15.31 -9.42
N ALA A 215 -0.83 -14.20 -8.83
CA ALA A 215 -2.17 -13.68 -9.09
C ALA A 215 -2.37 -13.12 -10.50
N LYS A 216 -3.64 -13.11 -10.90
CA LYS A 216 -4.07 -12.53 -12.17
C LYS A 216 -3.78 -11.03 -12.18
N LYS A 217 -3.38 -10.54 -13.35
CA LYS A 217 -3.21 -9.12 -13.64
C LYS A 217 -4.44 -8.30 -13.22
N SER A 218 -4.21 -7.26 -12.42
CA SER A 218 -5.21 -6.29 -11.97
C SER A 218 -4.71 -4.86 -12.20
N TYR A 219 -5.62 -3.89 -12.06
CA TYR A 219 -5.30 -2.47 -12.23
C TYR A 219 -5.82 -1.69 -11.02
N HIS A 220 -4.98 -0.81 -10.51
CA HIS A 220 -5.25 -0.05 -9.29
C HIS A 220 -4.95 1.43 -9.49
N VAL A 221 -5.69 2.27 -8.77
CA VAL A 221 -5.40 3.70 -8.67
C VAL A 221 -4.09 3.91 -7.88
N ASN A 222 -3.15 4.66 -8.46
CA ASN A 222 -1.82 4.93 -7.89
C ASN A 222 -1.57 6.43 -7.63
N VAL A 223 -2.63 7.18 -7.35
CA VAL A 223 -2.59 8.55 -6.84
C VAL A 223 -3.56 8.65 -5.66
N ALA A 224 -3.44 9.68 -4.82
CA ALA A 224 -4.25 9.81 -3.61
C ALA A 224 -5.75 9.69 -3.90
N VAL A 225 -6.17 10.42 -4.93
CA VAL A 225 -7.51 10.39 -5.51
C VAL A 225 -7.38 10.66 -7.00
N THR A 226 -8.06 9.86 -7.83
CA THR A 226 -8.24 10.15 -9.25
C THR A 226 -9.68 10.58 -9.51
N THR A 227 -9.87 11.71 -10.21
CA THR A 227 -11.19 12.13 -10.69
C THR A 227 -11.48 11.48 -12.03
N LEU A 228 -12.64 10.83 -12.15
CA LEU A 228 -13.12 10.23 -13.39
C LEU A 228 -13.87 11.30 -14.19
N TRP A 229 -13.48 11.48 -15.44
CA TRP A 229 -14.03 12.46 -16.39
C TRP A 229 -15.02 11.80 -17.34
N THR A 230 -16.01 12.55 -17.82
CA THR A 230 -17.01 12.04 -18.77
C THR A 230 -16.38 11.72 -20.12
N THR A 231 -15.39 12.52 -20.55
CA THR A 231 -14.61 12.34 -21.77
C THR A 231 -13.13 12.66 -21.52
N PRO A 232 -12.17 12.08 -22.27
CA PRO A 232 -10.77 12.39 -22.11
C PRO A 232 -10.45 13.81 -22.61
N ASN A 233 -9.34 14.38 -22.14
CA ASN A 233 -8.82 15.69 -22.59
C ASN A 233 -9.74 16.92 -22.37
N VAL A 234 -10.79 16.82 -21.54
CA VAL A 234 -11.65 17.99 -21.23
C VAL A 234 -11.20 18.81 -20.04
N ALA A 235 -10.25 18.29 -19.25
CA ALA A 235 -9.71 18.98 -18.09
C ALA A 235 -9.07 20.32 -18.48
N ARG A 236 -9.38 21.38 -17.74
CA ARG A 236 -8.86 22.73 -17.99
C ARG A 236 -7.48 22.89 -17.35
N VAL A 237 -6.80 23.99 -17.65
CA VAL A 237 -5.52 24.34 -17.02
C VAL A 237 -5.61 24.39 -15.49
N ILE A 238 -6.70 24.94 -14.94
CA ILE A 238 -6.94 25.00 -13.49
C ILE A 238 -7.11 23.60 -12.86
N ASP A 239 -7.48 22.60 -13.67
CA ASP A 239 -7.68 21.21 -13.22
C ASP A 239 -6.38 20.39 -13.26
N ARG A 240 -5.26 20.97 -13.70
CA ARG A 240 -3.94 20.32 -13.75
C ARG A 240 -3.55 19.59 -12.45
N PRO A 241 -3.78 20.14 -11.23
CA PRO A 241 -3.41 19.43 -10.00
C PRO A 241 -4.23 18.15 -9.77
N ALA A 242 -5.39 17.99 -10.40
CA ALA A 242 -6.21 16.78 -10.30
C ALA A 242 -5.92 15.73 -11.38
N ILE A 243 -5.12 16.08 -12.39
CA ILE A 243 -4.73 15.16 -13.48
C ILE A 243 -3.21 14.90 -13.52
N SER A 244 -2.45 15.44 -12.57
CA SER A 244 -1.02 15.16 -12.40
C SER A 244 -0.78 13.91 -11.55
N ALA A 245 0.38 13.27 -11.73
CA ALA A 245 0.85 12.20 -10.85
C ALA A 245 2.14 12.65 -10.14
N PRO A 246 2.14 12.90 -8.81
CA PRO A 246 1.01 12.77 -7.88
C PRO A 246 -0.07 13.87 -8.07
N THR A 247 -1.28 13.61 -7.59
CA THR A 247 -2.36 14.60 -7.56
C THR A 247 -2.22 15.54 -6.35
N ASP A 248 -2.67 16.78 -6.50
CA ASP A 248 -2.78 17.78 -5.43
C ASP A 248 -4.22 18.32 -5.37
N ILE A 249 -5.10 17.50 -4.81
CA ILE A 249 -6.54 17.77 -4.73
C ILE A 249 -6.84 18.96 -3.81
N ARG A 250 -6.02 19.18 -2.78
CA ARG A 250 -6.15 20.36 -1.90
C ARG A 250 -5.93 21.64 -2.68
N LYS A 251 -4.85 21.71 -3.46
CA LYS A 251 -4.61 22.86 -4.32
C LYS A 251 -5.74 23.03 -5.33
N TRP A 252 -6.11 21.96 -6.04
CA TRP A 252 -7.20 22.01 -7.02
C TRP A 252 -8.49 22.62 -6.45
N THR A 253 -8.98 22.08 -5.34
CA THR A 253 -10.25 22.49 -4.72
C THR A 253 -10.20 23.89 -4.11
N LYS A 254 -9.04 24.32 -3.59
CA LYS A 254 -8.84 25.66 -3.01
C LYS A 254 -8.68 26.74 -4.07
N THR A 255 -8.04 26.43 -5.21
CA THR A 255 -7.77 27.44 -6.25
C THR A 255 -8.95 27.71 -7.17
N MET A 256 -9.91 26.78 -7.26
CA MET A 256 -11.09 26.99 -8.11
C MET A 256 -12.08 27.99 -7.51
N THR A 257 -12.53 28.94 -8.34
CA THR A 257 -13.68 29.81 -8.04
C THR A 257 -15.00 29.02 -8.07
N ILE A 258 -16.08 29.60 -7.55
CA ILE A 258 -17.41 28.98 -7.58
C ILE A 258 -17.86 28.61 -9.01
N PRO A 259 -17.79 29.50 -10.02
CA PRO A 259 -18.13 29.12 -11.40
C PRO A 259 -17.26 27.99 -11.93
N GLN A 260 -15.96 27.96 -11.57
CA GLN A 260 -15.06 26.89 -11.99
C GLN A 260 -15.40 25.54 -11.36
N LYS A 261 -15.87 25.53 -10.10
CA LYS A 261 -16.40 24.32 -9.45
C LYS A 261 -17.73 23.87 -10.06
N GLN A 262 -18.62 24.81 -10.36
CA GLN A 262 -19.90 24.51 -11.03
C GLN A 262 -19.70 23.94 -12.44
N TRP A 263 -18.66 24.38 -13.16
CA TRP A 263 -18.33 23.84 -14.47
C TRP A 263 -18.02 22.32 -14.45
N LEU A 264 -17.60 21.75 -13.31
CA LEU A 264 -17.34 20.31 -13.19
C LEU A 264 -18.61 19.46 -13.32
N VAL A 265 -19.79 20.05 -13.09
CA VAL A 265 -21.09 19.40 -13.24
C VAL A 265 -21.26 18.93 -14.68
N GLY A 266 -21.43 17.62 -14.87
CA GLY A 266 -21.51 16.99 -16.19
C GLY A 266 -20.17 16.86 -16.94
N LYS A 267 -19.04 17.22 -16.31
CA LYS A 267 -17.67 16.99 -16.84
C LYS A 267 -16.95 15.88 -16.10
N THR A 268 -17.38 15.59 -14.88
CA THR A 268 -16.81 14.55 -14.03
C THR A 268 -17.91 13.62 -13.53
N GLU A 269 -17.52 12.37 -13.33
CA GLU A 269 -18.39 11.21 -13.09
C GLU A 269 -18.37 10.81 -11.62
N THR A 270 -17.19 10.49 -11.09
CA THR A 270 -16.94 10.11 -9.70
C THR A 270 -15.45 10.30 -9.37
N GLN A 271 -15.02 9.89 -8.18
CA GLN A 271 -13.61 9.74 -7.82
C GLN A 271 -13.31 8.31 -7.38
N ALA A 272 -12.07 7.87 -7.55
CA ALA A 272 -11.54 6.63 -6.99
C ALA A 272 -10.28 6.91 -6.17
N LEU A 273 -10.08 6.12 -5.11
CA LEU A 273 -9.08 6.33 -4.06
C LEU A 273 -7.83 5.50 -4.32
N TYR A 274 -6.71 5.90 -3.72
CA TYR A 274 -5.46 5.14 -3.76
C TYR A 274 -5.65 3.65 -3.42
N GLY A 275 -5.09 2.75 -4.22
CA GLY A 275 -5.19 1.30 -4.07
C GLY A 275 -6.51 0.68 -4.60
N GLN A 276 -7.53 1.49 -4.88
CA GLN A 276 -8.83 0.99 -5.34
C GLN A 276 -8.69 0.31 -6.70
N GLU A 277 -9.27 -0.89 -6.82
CA GLU A 277 -9.19 -1.71 -8.04
C GLU A 277 -10.17 -1.19 -9.11
N VAL A 278 -9.70 -1.18 -10.35
CA VAL A 278 -10.47 -0.76 -11.52
C VAL A 278 -10.38 -1.78 -12.65
N VAL A 279 -11.44 -1.87 -13.46
CA VAL A 279 -11.41 -2.59 -14.73
C VAL A 279 -11.07 -1.61 -15.84
N VAL A 280 -9.99 -1.86 -16.59
CA VAL A 280 -9.67 -1.07 -17.79
C VAL A 280 -10.63 -1.46 -18.90
N LEU A 281 -11.38 -0.48 -19.41
CA LEU A 281 -12.37 -0.69 -20.48
C LEU A 281 -11.77 -0.39 -21.85
N LYS A 282 -11.04 0.72 -21.99
CA LYS A 282 -10.33 1.11 -23.22
C LYS A 282 -9.29 2.20 -22.94
N THR A 283 -8.40 2.45 -23.90
CA THR A 283 -7.36 3.48 -23.83
C THR A 283 -7.50 4.48 -24.99
N SER A 284 -7.06 5.72 -24.77
CA SER A 284 -7.03 6.78 -25.79
C SER A 284 -5.94 7.79 -25.46
N GLY A 285 -4.82 7.72 -26.19
CA GLY A 285 -3.63 8.54 -25.90
C GLY A 285 -3.17 8.39 -24.45
N ASN A 286 -3.00 9.51 -23.74
CA ASN A 286 -2.59 9.54 -22.33
C ASN A 286 -3.75 9.31 -21.34
N TRP A 287 -4.91 8.82 -21.80
CA TRP A 287 -6.08 8.57 -20.98
C TRP A 287 -6.53 7.11 -21.07
N MET A 288 -7.13 6.63 -19.98
CA MET A 288 -7.77 5.32 -19.88
C MET A 288 -9.21 5.49 -19.44
N GLN A 289 -10.15 4.81 -20.09
CA GLN A 289 -11.48 4.63 -19.56
C GLN A 289 -11.45 3.41 -18.64
N VAL A 290 -11.89 3.60 -17.40
CA VAL A 290 -11.90 2.56 -16.37
C VAL A 290 -13.29 2.44 -15.74
N ALA A 291 -13.58 1.32 -15.09
CA ALA A 291 -14.73 1.14 -14.21
C ALA A 291 -14.26 0.85 -12.78
N VAL A 292 -14.73 1.62 -11.80
CA VAL A 292 -14.40 1.46 -10.37
C VAL A 292 -15.25 0.34 -9.78
N LYS A 293 -14.63 -0.81 -9.49
CA LYS A 293 -15.33 -2.10 -9.29
C LYS A 293 -16.38 -2.09 -8.20
N ASP A 294 -16.08 -1.43 -7.09
CA ASP A 294 -16.86 -1.39 -5.87
C ASP A 294 -17.74 -0.14 -5.75
N GLN A 295 -17.85 0.64 -6.83
CA GLN A 295 -18.84 1.70 -6.95
C GLN A 295 -19.97 1.23 -7.85
N TYR A 296 -21.08 0.82 -7.24
CA TYR A 296 -22.24 0.39 -7.98
C TYR A 296 -22.85 1.54 -8.81
N SER A 297 -23.05 1.28 -10.09
CA SER A 297 -23.73 2.16 -11.04
C SER A 297 -24.44 1.33 -12.12
N PRO A 298 -25.66 1.70 -12.55
CA PRO A 298 -26.32 1.03 -13.66
C PRO A 298 -25.63 1.27 -15.02
N LYS A 299 -24.69 2.24 -15.10
CA LYS A 299 -24.00 2.60 -16.34
C LYS A 299 -23.09 1.48 -16.89
N ASN A 300 -22.55 0.63 -16.02
CA ASN A 300 -21.65 -0.45 -16.42
C ASN A 300 -21.63 -1.57 -15.35
N LYS A 301 -21.72 -2.83 -15.78
CA LYS A 301 -21.75 -4.00 -14.88
C LYS A 301 -20.45 -4.23 -14.13
N SER A 302 -19.33 -3.73 -14.64
CA SER A 302 -17.99 -3.89 -14.04
C SER A 302 -17.67 -2.82 -13.00
N GLY A 303 -18.56 -1.87 -12.73
CA GLY A 303 -18.34 -0.77 -11.79
C GLY A 303 -18.64 0.61 -12.39
N TYR A 304 -18.35 1.69 -11.66
CA TYR A 304 -18.66 3.05 -12.12
C TYR A 304 -17.67 3.51 -13.22
N PRO A 305 -18.13 3.76 -14.46
CA PRO A 305 -17.23 4.06 -15.58
C PRO A 305 -16.82 5.55 -15.67
N GLY A 306 -15.62 5.81 -16.19
CA GLY A 306 -15.16 7.16 -16.55
C GLY A 306 -13.70 7.20 -17.00
N TRP A 307 -13.25 8.36 -17.47
CA TRP A 307 -11.90 8.56 -18.02
C TRP A 307 -10.94 9.12 -16.98
N VAL A 308 -9.74 8.57 -16.91
CA VAL A 308 -8.65 9.03 -16.04
C VAL A 308 -7.35 9.16 -16.82
N PRO A 309 -6.40 10.01 -16.40
CA PRO A 309 -5.05 9.96 -16.93
C PRO A 309 -4.45 8.56 -16.76
N ALA A 310 -3.82 8.05 -17.81
CA ALA A 310 -3.17 6.74 -17.79
C ALA A 310 -2.11 6.63 -16.68
N SER A 311 -1.45 7.74 -16.34
CA SER A 311 -0.47 7.84 -15.25
C SER A 311 -1.06 7.59 -13.86
N HIS A 312 -2.38 7.70 -13.69
CA HIS A 312 -3.04 7.45 -12.41
C HIS A 312 -3.31 5.97 -12.15
N ILE A 313 -3.21 5.12 -13.18
CA ILE A 313 -3.50 3.70 -13.08
C ILE A 313 -2.20 2.92 -13.20
N LYS A 314 -1.98 2.01 -12.26
CA LYS A 314 -0.87 1.08 -12.30
C LYS A 314 -1.38 -0.34 -12.37
N GLN A 315 -0.66 -1.14 -13.14
CA GLN A 315 -0.87 -2.56 -13.21
C GLN A 315 -0.19 -3.19 -11.99
N SER A 316 -0.90 -4.09 -11.32
CA SER A 316 -0.36 -4.93 -10.26
C SER A 316 -0.69 -6.38 -10.58
N TYR A 317 0.04 -7.28 -9.94
CA TYR A 317 -0.17 -8.72 -10.06
C TYR A 317 -0.10 -9.39 -8.68
N SER A 318 -0.23 -8.58 -7.63
CA SER A 318 -0.12 -9.04 -6.26
C SER A 318 -1.52 -9.13 -5.67
N ASP A 319 -1.97 -10.36 -5.36
CA ASP A 319 -3.25 -10.57 -4.70
C ASP A 319 -3.03 -10.67 -3.19
N TYR A 320 -3.48 -9.64 -2.50
CA TYR A 320 -3.50 -9.55 -1.05
C TYR A 320 -4.91 -9.72 -0.49
N GLY A 321 -5.84 -10.29 -1.28
CA GLY A 321 -7.23 -10.51 -0.88
C GLY A 321 -7.36 -11.48 0.30
N GLN A 322 -6.30 -12.21 0.61
CA GLN A 322 -6.20 -13.04 1.80
C GLN A 322 -5.69 -12.28 3.03
N CYS A 323 -5.35 -10.99 2.94
CA CYS A 323 -4.83 -10.22 4.07
C CYS A 323 -5.97 -9.61 4.89
N SER A 324 -5.69 -9.35 6.17
CA SER A 324 -6.41 -8.33 6.92
C SER A 324 -6.29 -7.00 6.18
N THR A 325 -7.24 -6.08 6.37
CA THR A 325 -7.25 -4.79 5.66
C THR A 325 -7.34 -3.63 6.63
N ALA A 326 -6.67 -2.54 6.31
CA ALA A 326 -6.74 -1.27 7.03
C ALA A 326 -7.58 -0.31 6.21
N MET A 327 -8.73 0.09 6.74
CA MET A 327 -9.62 1.08 6.15
C MET A 327 -9.46 2.43 6.86
N VAL A 328 -9.09 3.47 6.14
CA VAL A 328 -8.90 4.82 6.69
C VAL A 328 -10.22 5.37 7.21
N LYS A 329 -10.26 5.69 8.52
CA LYS A 329 -11.45 6.24 9.20
C LYS A 329 -11.34 7.75 9.48
N ALA A 330 -10.13 8.31 9.46
CA ALA A 330 -9.96 9.76 9.52
C ALA A 330 -10.34 10.39 8.17
N PRO A 331 -10.81 11.66 8.12
CA PRO A 331 -11.07 12.34 6.85
C PRO A 331 -9.87 12.28 5.90
N ILE A 332 -8.66 12.48 6.45
CA ILE A 332 -7.38 12.34 5.76
C ILE A 332 -6.40 11.63 6.70
N ALA A 333 -5.68 10.65 6.19
CA ALA A 333 -4.56 10.00 6.88
C ALA A 333 -3.26 10.19 6.10
N LYS A 334 -2.12 9.93 6.74
CA LYS A 334 -0.79 10.01 6.11
C LYS A 334 -0.21 8.61 5.97
N LEU A 335 0.29 8.30 4.78
CA LEU A 335 1.16 7.14 4.53
C LEU A 335 2.61 7.56 4.71
N TYR A 336 3.42 6.67 5.28
CA TYR A 336 4.84 6.87 5.54
C TYR A 336 5.67 5.79 4.85
N ASN A 337 6.88 6.15 4.45
CA ASN A 337 7.83 5.23 3.85
C ASN A 337 8.34 4.21 4.87
N ALA A 338 8.69 3.01 4.41
CA ALA A 338 9.25 1.97 5.26
C ALA A 338 10.67 2.35 5.75
N GLU A 339 11.45 3.03 4.89
CA GLU A 339 12.81 3.43 5.21
C GLU A 339 12.85 4.52 6.29
N THR A 340 11.79 5.31 6.42
CA THR A 340 11.67 6.36 7.44
C THR A 340 10.24 6.84 7.64
N THR A 341 9.80 6.95 8.89
CA THR A 341 8.52 7.58 9.27
C THR A 341 8.64 9.09 9.57
N ALA A 342 9.82 9.69 9.35
CA ALA A 342 10.05 11.11 9.65
C ALA A 342 9.25 12.06 8.75
N ARG A 343 8.93 11.64 7.51
CA ARG A 343 8.13 12.43 6.58
C ARG A 343 7.08 11.54 5.90
N PRO A 344 5.85 12.04 5.71
CA PRO A 344 4.83 11.29 5.00
C PRO A 344 5.21 11.16 3.52
N PHE A 345 4.96 9.97 2.96
CA PHE A 345 5.00 9.68 1.54
C PHE A 345 3.87 10.42 0.80
N MET A 346 2.64 10.32 1.31
CA MET A 346 1.47 11.00 0.76
C MET A 346 0.33 11.08 1.79
N GLU A 347 -0.63 11.96 1.54
CA GLU A 347 -1.94 11.92 2.18
C GLU A 347 -2.87 10.96 1.42
N ILE A 348 -3.67 10.18 2.15
CA ILE A 348 -4.72 9.30 1.62
C ILE A 348 -6.07 9.64 2.24
N SER A 349 -7.13 9.39 1.49
CA SER A 349 -8.50 9.74 1.87
C SER A 349 -9.08 8.73 2.85
N PHE A 350 -10.04 9.21 3.65
CA PHE A 350 -11.13 8.39 4.18
C PHE A 350 -11.61 7.33 3.18
N ASN A 351 -11.94 6.13 3.67
CA ASN A 351 -12.29 4.93 2.90
C ASN A 351 -11.20 4.31 2.02
N THR A 352 -9.95 4.82 2.02
CA THR A 352 -8.84 4.08 1.41
C THR A 352 -8.63 2.76 2.16
N ILE A 353 -8.59 1.64 1.43
CA ILE A 353 -8.40 0.30 1.97
C ILE A 353 -7.06 -0.23 1.48
N LEU A 354 -6.19 -0.65 2.39
CA LEU A 354 -4.90 -1.25 2.06
C LEU A 354 -4.73 -2.59 2.81
N PRO A 355 -4.14 -3.61 2.19
CA PRO A 355 -3.79 -4.84 2.88
C PRO A 355 -2.82 -4.60 4.05
N VAL A 356 -3.06 -5.28 5.16
CA VAL A 356 -2.22 -5.26 6.36
C VAL A 356 -1.25 -6.43 6.29
N LEU A 357 0.03 -6.11 6.45
CA LEU A 357 1.10 -7.09 6.56
C LEU A 357 1.46 -7.36 8.02
N ASP A 358 1.40 -6.34 8.87
CA ASP A 358 1.75 -6.42 10.28
C ASP A 358 1.21 -5.23 11.08
N GLU A 359 1.13 -5.37 12.40
CA GLU A 359 0.77 -4.32 13.36
C GLU A 359 1.82 -4.24 14.48
N GLN A 360 2.50 -3.10 14.60
CA GLN A 360 3.54 -2.90 15.62
C GLN A 360 3.36 -1.55 16.31
N GLY A 361 3.13 -1.57 17.62
CA GLY A 361 2.86 -0.36 18.41
C GLY A 361 1.71 0.47 17.83
N ASP A 362 1.97 1.75 17.56
CA ASP A 362 1.00 2.71 16.99
C ASP A 362 0.89 2.64 15.46
N TRP A 363 1.55 1.68 14.81
CA TRP A 363 1.69 1.62 13.37
C TRP A 363 1.11 0.36 12.80
N VAL A 364 0.47 0.50 11.64
CA VAL A 364 0.02 -0.60 10.80
C VAL A 364 0.89 -0.61 9.55
N LYS A 365 1.59 -1.72 9.32
CA LYS A 365 2.38 -1.98 8.13
C LYS A 365 1.42 -2.43 7.04
N VAL A 366 1.29 -1.63 5.99
CA VAL A 366 0.37 -1.87 4.89
C VAL A 366 1.11 -2.05 3.57
N GLN A 367 0.51 -2.81 2.69
CA GLN A 367 1.00 -3.01 1.34
C GLN A 367 0.26 -2.10 0.37
N THR A 368 0.99 -1.48 -0.55
CA THR A 368 0.38 -0.70 -1.64
C THR A 368 0.42 -1.48 -2.95
N ALA A 369 -0.46 -1.14 -3.89
CA ALA A 369 -0.57 -1.87 -5.14
C ALA A 369 0.73 -1.85 -5.96
N THR A 370 1.49 -0.74 -5.95
CA THR A 370 2.77 -0.63 -6.67
C THR A 370 3.89 0.14 -5.97
N ASP A 371 3.63 0.89 -4.90
CA ASP A 371 4.66 1.69 -4.22
C ASP A 371 5.34 0.94 -3.05
N GLY A 372 5.14 -0.37 -2.96
CA GLY A 372 5.71 -1.23 -1.92
C GLY A 372 5.05 -1.06 -0.55
N VAL A 373 5.77 -1.47 0.49
CA VAL A 373 5.32 -1.36 1.89
C VAL A 373 5.27 0.11 2.32
N LYS A 374 4.24 0.44 3.10
CA LYS A 374 4.04 1.74 3.76
C LYS A 374 3.54 1.55 5.18
N TYR A 375 3.51 2.64 5.94
CA TYR A 375 2.96 2.66 7.29
C TYR A 375 1.84 3.69 7.40
N VAL A 376 0.82 3.35 8.17
CA VAL A 376 -0.26 4.26 8.57
C VAL A 376 -0.45 4.18 10.08
N ARG A 377 -0.85 5.28 10.71
CA ARG A 377 -1.11 5.30 12.15
C ARG A 377 -2.36 4.48 12.47
N LYS A 378 -2.26 3.63 13.49
CA LYS A 378 -3.36 2.76 13.96
C LYS A 378 -4.60 3.56 14.38
N GLN A 379 -4.40 4.74 14.96
CA GLN A 379 -5.49 5.67 15.31
C GLN A 379 -6.27 6.21 14.09
N ASP A 380 -5.71 6.18 12.88
CA ASP A 380 -6.33 6.77 11.68
C ASP A 380 -7.08 5.72 10.84
N VAL A 381 -7.00 4.44 11.21
CA VAL A 381 -7.58 3.31 10.49
C VAL A 381 -8.45 2.42 11.38
N ASN A 382 -9.33 1.66 10.75
CA ASN A 382 -9.93 0.46 11.32
C ASN A 382 -9.28 -0.75 10.65
N VAL A 383 -8.69 -1.65 11.43
CA VAL A 383 -8.15 -2.92 10.91
C VAL A 383 -9.23 -3.98 10.97
N LEU A 384 -9.51 -4.60 9.82
CA LEU A 384 -10.44 -5.69 9.65
C LEU A 384 -9.65 -6.97 9.43
N GLN A 385 -9.82 -7.93 10.32
CA GLN A 385 -9.12 -9.21 10.23
C GLN A 385 -9.57 -10.01 9.01
N LYS A 386 -8.66 -10.80 8.43
CA LYS A 386 -8.95 -11.70 7.31
C LYS A 386 -10.25 -12.48 7.56
N GLY A 387 -11.14 -12.50 6.55
CA GLY A 387 -12.40 -13.22 6.61
C GLY A 387 -13.46 -12.62 7.55
N SER A 388 -13.13 -11.56 8.29
CA SER A 388 -14.09 -10.86 9.15
C SER A 388 -14.97 -9.93 8.32
N LYS A 389 -16.24 -9.83 8.70
CA LYS A 389 -17.16 -8.82 8.18
C LYS A 389 -17.03 -7.53 9.00
N ILE A 390 -17.24 -6.39 8.37
CA ILE A 390 -17.41 -5.13 9.10
C ILE A 390 -18.61 -5.30 10.05
N PRO A 391 -18.46 -4.99 11.36
CA PRO A 391 -19.57 -5.06 12.30
C PRO A 391 -20.77 -4.25 11.80
N THR A 392 -21.98 -4.73 12.06
CA THR A 392 -23.19 -3.97 11.72
C THR A 392 -23.17 -2.65 12.51
N PRO A 393 -23.22 -1.48 11.84
CA PRO A 393 -23.14 -0.21 12.53
C PRO A 393 -24.42 0.08 13.31
N THR A 394 -24.28 0.73 14.46
CA THR A 394 -25.40 1.41 15.10
C THR A 394 -25.72 2.70 14.33
N THR A 395 -26.92 3.24 14.55
CA THR A 395 -27.25 4.59 14.07
C THR A 395 -26.24 5.63 14.55
N GLN A 396 -25.76 5.53 15.79
CA GLN A 396 -24.81 6.48 16.35
C GLN A 396 -23.45 6.44 15.64
N ASP A 397 -23.01 5.28 15.18
CA ASP A 397 -21.75 5.12 14.43
C ASP A 397 -21.81 5.89 13.11
N ILE A 398 -22.89 5.70 12.35
CA ILE A 398 -23.16 6.42 11.09
C ILE A 398 -23.19 7.92 11.31
N LEU A 399 -23.91 8.38 12.34
CA LEU A 399 -24.02 9.81 12.66
C LEU A 399 -22.67 10.41 13.07
N THR A 400 -21.86 9.66 13.83
CA THR A 400 -20.53 10.09 14.26
C THR A 400 -19.62 10.24 13.06
N THR A 401 -19.59 9.26 12.15
CA THR A 401 -18.83 9.34 10.90
C THR A 401 -19.26 10.53 10.05
N ALA A 402 -20.56 10.72 9.85
CA ALA A 402 -21.07 11.84 9.06
C ALA A 402 -20.66 13.21 9.60
N LYS A 403 -20.69 13.39 10.93
CA LYS A 403 -20.32 14.65 11.59
C LYS A 403 -18.84 15.01 11.45
N GLN A 404 -17.95 14.04 11.21
CA GLN A 404 -16.52 14.32 10.96
C GLN A 404 -16.28 15.20 9.74
N PHE A 405 -17.22 15.20 8.79
CA PHE A 405 -17.11 15.99 7.57
C PHE A 405 -17.78 17.35 7.68
N ASN A 406 -18.41 17.71 8.81
CA ASN A 406 -19.03 19.03 8.96
C ASN A 406 -18.00 20.15 8.71
N GLY A 407 -18.30 21.04 7.77
CA GLY A 407 -17.36 22.07 7.30
C GLY A 407 -16.45 21.67 6.13
N LEU A 408 -16.48 20.42 5.65
CA LEU A 408 -15.76 20.03 4.44
C LEU A 408 -16.40 20.66 3.19
N ALA A 409 -15.59 21.25 2.32
CA ALA A 409 -16.09 21.91 1.10
C ALA A 409 -16.73 20.93 0.12
N TYR A 410 -17.82 21.36 -0.52
CA TYR A 410 -18.43 20.61 -1.61
C TYR A 410 -17.49 20.51 -2.82
N LEU A 411 -17.46 19.33 -3.43
CA LEU A 411 -16.84 19.10 -4.73
C LEU A 411 -17.74 18.19 -5.57
N TRP A 412 -18.17 18.64 -6.74
CA TRP A 412 -18.94 17.80 -7.67
C TRP A 412 -18.14 16.53 -8.02
N ALA A 413 -18.82 15.38 -8.10
CA ALA A 413 -18.23 14.05 -8.28
C ALA A 413 -17.34 13.57 -7.10
N GLY A 414 -17.19 14.36 -6.04
CA GLY A 414 -16.31 14.06 -4.92
C GLY A 414 -16.76 12.87 -4.06
N THR A 415 -15.84 11.95 -3.79
CA THR A 415 -16.04 10.77 -2.92
C THR A 415 -14.90 10.58 -1.91
N SER A 416 -14.18 11.67 -1.60
CA SER A 416 -12.98 11.64 -0.75
C SER A 416 -13.03 12.68 0.35
N GLY A 417 -12.20 12.53 1.38
CA GLY A 417 -12.05 13.51 2.46
C GLY A 417 -11.44 14.85 2.02
N PHE A 418 -11.09 15.00 0.73
CA PHE A 418 -10.67 16.27 0.14
C PHE A 418 -11.85 17.09 -0.40
N GLY A 419 -13.04 16.48 -0.55
CA GLY A 419 -14.25 17.13 -1.02
C GLY A 419 -15.31 16.10 -1.44
N LEU A 420 -16.56 16.36 -1.10
CA LEU A 420 -17.68 15.43 -1.31
C LEU A 420 -18.83 16.13 -2.05
N ASP A 421 -19.47 15.43 -2.98
CA ASP A 421 -20.83 15.81 -3.41
C ASP A 421 -21.89 15.18 -2.49
N CYS A 422 -23.17 15.49 -2.72
CA CYS A 422 -24.26 15.04 -1.86
C CYS A 422 -24.33 13.51 -1.73
N SER A 423 -24.29 12.82 -2.86
CA SER A 423 -24.36 11.36 -2.94
C SER A 423 -23.04 10.67 -2.62
N GLY A 424 -21.90 11.31 -2.92
CA GLY A 424 -20.57 10.85 -2.54
C GLY A 424 -20.35 10.94 -1.03
N PHE A 425 -20.96 11.92 -0.35
CA PHE A 425 -20.99 12.00 1.10
C PHE A 425 -21.76 10.83 1.71
N THR A 426 -23.01 10.60 1.30
CA THR A 426 -23.82 9.47 1.83
C THR A 426 -23.18 8.14 1.51
N TYR A 427 -22.70 7.95 0.27
CA TYR A 427 -21.96 6.78 -0.18
C TYR A 427 -20.74 6.52 0.72
N SER A 428 -19.92 7.55 0.96
CA SER A 428 -18.70 7.40 1.74
C SER A 428 -18.99 7.05 3.19
N VAL A 429 -19.97 7.72 3.82
CA VAL A 429 -20.36 7.45 5.20
C VAL A 429 -20.82 6.01 5.38
N TYR A 430 -21.72 5.53 4.51
CA TYR A 430 -22.25 4.17 4.62
C TYR A 430 -21.20 3.09 4.30
N ARG A 431 -20.32 3.35 3.33
CA ARG A 431 -19.23 2.45 2.95
C ARG A 431 -18.25 2.17 4.08
N GLN A 432 -17.93 3.17 4.92
CA GLN A 432 -17.07 3.00 6.10
C GLN A 432 -17.57 1.90 7.05
N HIS A 433 -18.86 1.61 7.00
CA HIS A 433 -19.54 0.62 7.84
C HIS A 433 -20.00 -0.61 7.06
N GLY A 434 -19.40 -0.87 5.89
CA GLY A 434 -19.66 -2.07 5.09
C GLY A 434 -21.04 -2.11 4.43
N ILE A 435 -21.71 -0.96 4.30
CA ILE A 435 -23.00 -0.85 3.62
C ILE A 435 -22.75 -0.19 2.27
N ASP A 436 -22.64 -1.00 1.23
CA ASP A 436 -22.50 -0.49 -0.14
C ASP A 436 -23.85 0.02 -0.65
N ILE A 437 -23.92 1.33 -0.85
CA ILE A 437 -25.05 2.00 -1.49
C ILE A 437 -24.64 2.49 -2.89
N PRO A 438 -25.60 2.69 -3.81
CA PRO A 438 -25.29 3.24 -5.13
C PRO A 438 -24.54 4.58 -5.04
N ARG A 439 -23.67 4.85 -6.02
CA ARG A 439 -22.89 6.10 -6.04
C ARG A 439 -23.74 7.36 -6.28
N ASP A 440 -24.77 7.27 -7.11
CA ASP A 440 -25.57 8.43 -7.56
C ASP A 440 -26.84 8.61 -6.74
N ALA A 441 -27.21 9.85 -6.43
CA ALA A 441 -28.41 10.17 -5.63
C ALA A 441 -29.71 9.58 -6.22
N SER A 442 -29.87 9.65 -7.55
CA SER A 442 -31.05 9.11 -8.24
C SER A 442 -31.17 7.59 -8.12
N VAL A 443 -30.05 6.88 -8.05
CA VAL A 443 -30.00 5.43 -7.87
C VAL A 443 -30.15 5.08 -6.39
N GLN A 444 -29.56 5.86 -5.48
CA GLN A 444 -29.78 5.72 -4.04
C GLN A 444 -31.28 5.87 -3.68
N ALA A 445 -32.01 6.75 -4.37
CA ALA A 445 -33.43 7.01 -4.15
C ALA A 445 -34.35 5.83 -4.51
N THR A 446 -33.87 4.86 -5.30
CA THR A 446 -34.64 3.69 -5.72
C THR A 446 -34.24 2.41 -5.00
N HIS A 447 -33.17 2.45 -4.20
CA HIS A 447 -32.64 1.32 -3.43
C HIS A 447 -32.91 1.48 -1.93
N GLY A 448 -32.77 0.39 -1.17
CA GLY A 448 -33.12 0.35 0.25
C GLY A 448 -34.63 0.42 0.50
N ARG A 449 -35.02 0.39 1.77
CA ARG A 449 -36.44 0.36 2.17
C ARG A 449 -37.04 1.77 2.12
N ALA A 450 -38.17 1.95 1.45
CA ALA A 450 -38.91 3.20 1.48
C ALA A 450 -39.38 3.55 2.91
N VAL A 451 -39.28 4.83 3.28
CA VAL A 451 -39.69 5.35 4.59
C VAL A 451 -40.62 6.54 4.40
N LYS A 452 -41.74 6.55 5.14
CA LYS A 452 -42.66 7.70 5.19
C LYS A 452 -42.04 8.84 5.99
N LYS A 453 -42.34 10.10 5.66
CA LYS A 453 -41.81 11.27 6.38
C LYS A 453 -42.08 11.21 7.90
N SER A 454 -43.22 10.65 8.32
CA SER A 454 -43.60 10.45 9.73
C SER A 454 -42.82 9.34 10.45
N GLU A 455 -42.11 8.48 9.73
CA GLU A 455 -41.37 7.32 10.25
C GLU A 455 -39.85 7.50 10.16
N LEU A 456 -39.40 8.72 9.85
CA LEU A 456 -37.99 9.05 9.71
C LEU A 456 -37.22 8.73 10.99
N GLN A 457 -36.13 8.00 10.83
CA GLN A 457 -35.18 7.68 11.89
C GLN A 457 -33.79 8.20 11.50
N PRO A 458 -32.97 8.63 12.47
CA PRO A 458 -31.62 9.08 12.16
C PRO A 458 -30.85 8.00 11.38
N GLY A 459 -30.12 8.43 10.35
CA GLY A 459 -29.50 7.57 9.35
C GLY A 459 -30.29 7.48 8.04
N ASP A 460 -31.62 7.68 8.03
CA ASP A 460 -32.39 7.66 6.79
C ASP A 460 -31.89 8.70 5.77
N LEU A 461 -31.79 8.29 4.50
CA LEU A 461 -31.44 9.19 3.41
C LEU A 461 -32.69 9.89 2.90
N LEU A 462 -32.64 11.21 2.81
CA LEU A 462 -33.70 12.10 2.34
C LEU A 462 -33.37 12.55 0.92
N PHE A 463 -34.30 12.39 0.00
CA PHE A 463 -34.10 12.70 -1.41
C PHE A 463 -34.91 13.92 -1.82
N PHE A 464 -34.32 14.75 -2.67
CA PHE A 464 -34.93 15.97 -3.17
C PHE A 464 -34.89 15.99 -4.69
N ALA A 465 -36.01 16.36 -5.29
CA ALA A 465 -36.22 16.32 -6.73
C ALA A 465 -36.75 17.65 -7.27
N TYR A 466 -36.43 17.93 -8.53
CA TYR A 466 -36.93 19.10 -9.24
C TYR A 466 -38.47 19.08 -9.32
N ASN A 467 -39.10 20.16 -9.79
CA ASN A 467 -40.55 20.26 -9.94
C ASN A 467 -41.30 19.97 -8.62
N LYS A 468 -40.82 20.55 -7.51
CA LYS A 468 -41.42 20.41 -6.18
C LYS A 468 -41.55 18.94 -5.75
N GLY A 469 -40.47 18.17 -5.88
CA GLY A 469 -40.39 16.77 -5.45
C GLY A 469 -40.95 15.74 -6.45
N LYS A 470 -41.43 16.17 -7.63
CA LYS A 470 -42.07 15.30 -8.63
C LYS A 470 -41.20 14.96 -9.85
N GLY A 471 -40.06 15.65 -10.00
CA GLY A 471 -39.14 15.48 -11.12
C GLY A 471 -38.02 14.49 -10.84
N SER A 472 -36.87 14.67 -11.50
CA SER A 472 -35.68 13.87 -11.23
C SER A 472 -35.03 14.27 -9.92
N VAL A 473 -34.58 13.27 -9.16
CA VAL A 473 -33.79 13.45 -7.94
C VAL A 473 -32.45 14.10 -8.30
N HIS A 474 -32.11 15.18 -7.61
CA HIS A 474 -30.87 15.94 -7.82
C HIS A 474 -30.04 16.13 -6.55
N HIS A 475 -30.63 15.86 -5.39
CA HIS A 475 -29.94 16.02 -4.11
C HIS A 475 -30.32 14.93 -3.10
N VAL A 476 -29.41 14.65 -2.18
CA VAL A 476 -29.60 13.74 -1.05
C VAL A 476 -28.96 14.31 0.21
N GLY A 477 -29.63 14.12 1.35
CA GLY A 477 -29.10 14.38 2.68
C GLY A 477 -29.37 13.21 3.61
N MET A 478 -28.76 13.22 4.80
CA MET A 478 -29.00 12.19 5.81
C MET A 478 -29.71 12.80 7.02
N TYR A 479 -30.86 12.23 7.38
CA TYR A 479 -31.60 12.64 8.57
C TYR A 479 -30.80 12.32 9.83
N ILE A 480 -30.74 13.27 10.76
CA ILE A 480 -29.97 13.14 12.01
C ILE A 480 -30.84 13.26 13.27
N GLY A 481 -32.17 13.22 13.10
CA GLY A 481 -33.13 13.43 14.19
C GLY A 481 -33.52 14.91 14.37
N ASN A 482 -34.52 15.15 15.22
CA ASN A 482 -34.98 16.48 15.61
C ASN A 482 -35.30 17.41 14.43
N GLY A 483 -35.86 16.88 13.34
CA GLY A 483 -36.20 17.65 12.15
C GLY A 483 -34.99 18.18 11.38
N LYS A 484 -33.79 17.62 11.58
CA LYS A 484 -32.55 18.08 10.94
C LYS A 484 -31.94 17.02 10.03
N MET A 485 -31.18 17.48 9.05
CA MET A 485 -30.31 16.65 8.22
C MET A 485 -28.89 17.21 8.14
N ILE A 486 -27.93 16.33 7.84
CA ILE A 486 -26.57 16.67 7.42
C ILE A 486 -26.41 16.33 5.93
N HIS A 487 -25.75 17.19 5.16
CA HIS A 487 -25.53 16.96 3.73
C HIS A 487 -24.31 17.72 3.18
N SER A 488 -23.87 17.39 1.97
CA SER A 488 -22.96 18.23 1.17
C SER A 488 -23.77 18.91 0.05
N PRO A 489 -24.14 20.20 0.17
CA PRO A 489 -25.26 20.75 -0.61
C PRO A 489 -24.91 21.19 -2.03
N ASN A 490 -23.91 22.04 -2.22
CA ASN A 490 -23.55 22.59 -3.54
C ASN A 490 -22.19 23.32 -3.50
N PRO A 491 -21.61 23.69 -4.67
CA PRO A 491 -20.27 24.28 -4.75
C PRO A 491 -20.01 25.55 -3.92
N LYS A 492 -21.05 26.29 -3.50
CA LYS A 492 -20.94 27.52 -2.69
C LYS A 492 -20.80 27.25 -1.20
N LYS A 493 -20.95 26.01 -0.77
CA LYS A 493 -21.13 25.63 0.62
C LYS A 493 -20.22 24.48 1.03
N THR A 494 -20.20 24.24 2.33
CA THR A 494 -19.56 23.08 2.95
C THR A 494 -20.64 22.11 3.41
N VAL A 495 -20.23 20.92 3.83
CA VAL A 495 -21.09 20.02 4.59
C VAL A 495 -21.65 20.78 5.79
N GLU A 496 -22.96 20.76 5.94
CA GLU A 496 -23.67 21.54 6.96
C GLU A 496 -24.85 20.75 7.53
N ILE A 497 -25.31 21.19 8.70
CA ILE A 497 -26.52 20.68 9.36
C ILE A 497 -27.60 21.76 9.29
N LEU A 498 -28.78 21.41 8.80
CA LEU A 498 -29.92 22.32 8.73
C LEU A 498 -31.27 21.61 8.93
N SER A 499 -32.33 22.40 9.09
CA SER A 499 -33.71 21.88 9.20
C SER A 499 -34.20 21.29 7.88
N ILE A 500 -34.84 20.12 7.92
CA ILE A 500 -35.44 19.50 6.73
C ILE A 500 -36.60 20.33 6.15
N ASP A 501 -37.15 21.26 6.94
CA ASP A 501 -38.24 22.15 6.52
C ASP A 501 -37.72 23.53 6.01
N ALA A 502 -36.39 23.69 5.88
CA ALA A 502 -35.82 24.85 5.18
C ALA A 502 -36.05 24.75 3.66
N GLU A 503 -36.30 25.88 3.00
CA GLU A 503 -36.34 25.92 1.53
C GLU A 503 -34.92 25.85 0.92
N PRO A 504 -34.75 25.21 -0.25
CA PRO A 504 -35.79 24.57 -1.08
C PRO A 504 -36.16 23.13 -0.65
N TYR A 505 -35.48 22.56 0.35
CA TYR A 505 -35.60 21.14 0.70
C TYR A 505 -37.01 20.72 1.12
N ARG A 506 -37.75 21.61 1.80
CA ARG A 506 -39.15 21.36 2.17
C ARG A 506 -40.04 21.13 0.95
N SER A 507 -39.94 22.01 -0.06
CA SER A 507 -40.77 21.95 -1.26
C SER A 507 -40.30 20.89 -2.26
N GLU A 508 -39.03 20.49 -2.21
CA GLU A 508 -38.45 19.49 -3.11
C GLU A 508 -38.41 18.06 -2.55
N PHE A 509 -38.86 17.83 -1.32
CA PHE A 509 -38.83 16.50 -0.70
C PHE A 509 -39.56 15.47 -1.57
N SER A 510 -38.83 14.42 -1.97
CA SER A 510 -39.27 13.38 -2.91
C SER A 510 -39.32 11.98 -2.30
N GLY A 511 -38.99 11.85 -1.01
CA GLY A 511 -39.07 10.61 -0.26
C GLY A 511 -37.81 10.30 0.55
N ALA A 512 -37.83 9.17 1.26
CA ALA A 512 -36.72 8.71 2.08
C ALA A 512 -36.46 7.21 1.94
N ARG A 513 -35.19 6.82 2.13
CA ARG A 513 -34.74 5.42 2.11
C ARG A 513 -33.94 5.07 3.36
N ARG A 514 -34.21 3.89 3.92
CA ARG A 514 -33.43 3.27 5.00
C ARG A 514 -32.53 2.18 4.45
N TYR A 515 -31.23 2.33 4.73
CA TYR A 515 -30.19 1.35 4.38
C TYR A 515 -29.71 0.55 5.59
N LEU A 516 -29.88 1.08 6.80
CA LEU A 516 -29.65 0.33 8.03
C LEU A 516 -30.67 -0.81 8.16
N LYS A 517 -30.16 -2.03 8.31
CA LYS A 517 -30.98 -3.17 8.75
C LYS A 517 -31.33 -2.95 10.22
N LYS A 518 -32.56 -3.25 10.64
CA LYS A 518 -32.94 -3.20 12.06
C LYS A 518 -31.97 -4.08 12.86
N ASP A 519 -31.56 -3.61 14.04
CA ASP A 519 -30.75 -4.37 15.00
C ASP A 519 -31.24 -5.82 15.07
N ALA A 520 -30.42 -6.74 14.58
CA ALA A 520 -30.65 -8.16 14.78
C ALA A 520 -30.39 -8.46 16.26
N LYS A 521 -31.40 -8.27 17.10
CA LYS A 521 -31.57 -9.24 18.17
C LYS A 521 -31.84 -10.58 17.48
N SER A 522 -30.85 -11.49 17.61
CA SER A 522 -30.91 -12.89 17.21
C SER A 522 -32.29 -13.52 17.43
N PRO A 523 -32.78 -14.34 16.48
CA PRO A 523 -33.03 -15.73 16.91
C PRO A 523 -32.75 -16.83 15.87
N PHE A 524 -31.95 -16.63 14.81
CA PHE A 524 -31.59 -17.75 13.92
C PHE A 524 -30.13 -17.70 13.48
N ALA A 525 -29.31 -18.42 14.24
CA ALA A 525 -28.16 -19.13 13.69
C ALA A 525 -28.66 -20.18 12.68
N LEU A 526 -28.04 -20.21 11.50
CA LEU A 526 -27.69 -21.42 10.77
C LEU A 526 -26.35 -21.20 10.09
#